data_AF-A0A9X7RHH9-F1
#
_entry.id   AF-A0A9X7RHH9-F1
#
_cell.length_a   1.000
_cell.length_b   1.000
_cell.length_c   1.000
_cell.angle_alpha   90.00
_cell.angle_beta   90.00
_cell.angle_gamma   90.00
#
_symmetry.space_group_name_H-M   'P 1'
#
loop_
_entity.id
_entity.type
_entity.pdbx_description
1 polymer ?
#
loop_
_entity_poly.entity_id
_entity_poly.type
_entity_poly.pdbx_seq_one_letter_code
_entity_poly.pdbx_strand_id
1 'polypeptide(L)'
;MTRLPDHIAEQLLAIGKVEHGRTHEQTDEMHVKDFANTLRITRESFGTEGDRYLHGVYLSGTATVLCHTGTSPNSSVHADIITGLWNHFVDIADAQQRDAL
;
A
#
# COMPACT_ATOMS: atom_id res chain seq x y z
N MET A 1 -4.19 24.83 -4.68
CA MET A 1 -3.00 23.96 -4.83
C MET A 1 -3.28 22.67 -4.09
N THR A 2 -3.11 21.56 -4.77
CA THR A 2 -3.25 20.19 -4.24
C THR A 2 -2.21 19.98 -3.13
N ARG A 3 -2.65 19.75 -1.88
CA ARG A 3 -1.77 19.54 -0.71
C ARG A 3 -2.12 18.21 -0.05
N LEU A 4 -1.12 17.34 0.10
CA LEU A 4 -1.25 16.07 0.81
C LEU A 4 -1.45 16.29 2.32
N PRO A 5 -2.10 15.34 3.04
CA PRO A 5 -2.07 15.35 4.50
C PRO A 5 -0.62 15.28 5.01
N ASP A 6 -0.30 16.09 6.03
CA ASP A 6 1.08 16.27 6.49
C ASP A 6 1.74 14.96 6.94
N HIS A 7 1.02 14.11 7.68
CA HIS A 7 1.51 12.80 8.10
C HIS A 7 1.86 11.86 6.92
N ILE A 8 1.11 11.93 5.81
CA ILE A 8 1.38 11.14 4.60
C ILE A 8 2.63 11.68 3.91
N ALA A 9 2.78 13.01 3.83
CA ALA A 9 3.95 13.65 3.26
C ALA A 9 5.22 13.29 4.05
N GLU A 10 5.17 13.30 5.38
CA GLU A 10 6.29 12.88 6.25
C GLU A 10 6.67 11.40 6.03
N GLN A 11 5.70 10.49 5.98
CA GLN A 11 5.95 9.07 5.74
C GLN A 11 6.55 8.81 4.35
N LEU A 12 6.04 9.49 3.31
CA LEU A 12 6.59 9.42 1.96
C LEU A 12 8.05 9.86 1.91
N LEU A 13 8.39 10.96 2.60
CA LEU A 13 9.76 11.46 2.69
C LEU A 13 10.68 10.50 3.45
N ALA A 14 10.20 9.84 4.50
CA ALA A 14 10.97 8.86 5.27
C ALA A 14 11.29 7.58 4.47
N ILE A 15 10.36 7.12 3.64
CA ILE A 15 10.57 5.95 2.76
C ILE A 15 11.49 6.30 1.59
N GLY A 16 11.31 7.47 0.99
CA GLY A 16 12.06 7.91 -0.18
C GLY A 16 11.42 7.47 -1.50
N LYS A 17 12.21 7.54 -2.58
CA LYS A 17 11.73 7.29 -3.94
C LYS A 17 11.55 5.79 -4.17
N VAL A 18 10.52 5.43 -4.93
CA VAL A 18 10.23 4.06 -5.38
C VAL A 18 10.28 3.98 -6.91
N GLU A 19 10.48 2.79 -7.45
CA GLU A 19 10.46 2.54 -8.89
C GLU A 19 9.31 1.59 -9.29
N HIS A 20 8.84 1.75 -10.52
CA HIS A 20 7.88 0.81 -11.09
C HIS A 20 8.62 -0.42 -11.62
N GLY A 21 8.23 -1.60 -11.14
CA GLY A 21 8.71 -2.89 -11.63
C GLY A 21 7.58 -3.77 -12.12
N ARG A 22 7.93 -4.84 -12.84
CA ARG A 22 7.01 -5.91 -13.23
C ARG A 22 7.68 -7.26 -13.03
N THR A 23 6.91 -8.24 -12.61
CA THR A 23 7.28 -9.65 -12.71
C THR A 23 6.59 -10.26 -13.93
N HIS A 24 7.14 -11.35 -14.46
CA HIS A 24 6.44 -12.11 -15.52
C HIS A 24 5.17 -12.74 -14.96
N GLU A 25 4.22 -13.07 -15.84
CA GLU A 25 3.07 -13.89 -15.48
C GLU A 25 3.57 -15.22 -14.87
N GLN A 26 3.00 -15.59 -13.73
CA GLN A 26 3.44 -16.72 -12.93
C GLN A 26 2.30 -17.73 -12.82
N THR A 27 2.64 -19.00 -12.67
CA THR A 27 1.62 -20.00 -12.28
C THR A 27 1.23 -19.80 -10.82
N ASP A 28 0.09 -20.37 -10.41
CA ASP A 28 -0.35 -20.30 -9.01
C ASP A 28 0.72 -20.86 -8.05
N GLU A 29 1.42 -21.94 -8.43
CA GLU A 29 2.51 -22.50 -7.62
C GLU A 29 3.70 -21.55 -7.46
N MET A 30 4.01 -20.79 -8.52
CA MET A 30 5.06 -19.78 -8.49
C MET A 30 4.65 -18.61 -7.59
N HIS A 31 3.39 -18.16 -7.64
CA HIS A 31 2.88 -17.15 -6.73
C HIS A 31 2.98 -17.57 -5.27
N VAL A 32 2.59 -18.80 -4.94
CA VAL A 32 2.71 -19.35 -3.59
C VAL A 32 4.17 -19.40 -3.14
N LYS A 33 5.08 -19.84 -4.01
CA LYS A 33 6.51 -19.92 -3.72
C LYS A 33 7.13 -18.54 -3.49
N ASP A 34 6.81 -17.57 -4.32
CA ASP A 34 7.32 -16.21 -4.22
C ASP A 34 6.78 -15.48 -3.00
N PHE A 35 5.51 -15.72 -2.65
CA PHE A 35 4.93 -15.24 -1.41
C PHE A 35 5.68 -15.83 -0.20
N ALA A 36 5.88 -17.15 -0.17
CA ALA A 36 6.64 -17.80 0.90
C ALA A 36 8.09 -17.28 0.99
N ASN A 37 8.73 -17.03 -0.15
CA ASN A 37 10.08 -16.47 -0.19
C ASN A 37 10.12 -15.02 0.31
N THR A 38 9.13 -14.20 -0.06
CA THR A 38 8.95 -12.83 0.46
C THR A 38 8.80 -12.85 1.98
N LEU A 39 7.97 -13.75 2.51
CA LEU A 39 7.79 -13.91 3.96
C LEU A 39 9.10 -14.32 4.65
N ARG A 40 9.84 -15.26 4.05
CA ARG A 40 11.15 -15.72 4.55
C ARG A 40 12.17 -14.58 4.59
N ILE A 41 12.37 -13.87 3.47
CA ILE A 41 13.30 -12.74 3.38
C ILE A 41 12.93 -11.66 4.41
N THR A 42 11.63 -11.38 4.53
CA THR A 42 11.16 -10.40 5.52
C THR A 42 11.49 -10.83 6.95
N ARG A 43 11.34 -12.12 7.28
CA ARG A 43 11.73 -12.64 8.61
C ARG A 43 13.23 -12.52 8.85
N GLU A 44 14.03 -12.94 7.89
CA GLU A 44 15.50 -12.95 7.99
C GLU A 44 16.09 -11.54 8.07
N SER A 45 15.60 -10.61 7.24
CA SER A 45 16.16 -9.26 7.15
C SER A 45 15.66 -8.32 8.25
N PHE A 46 14.49 -8.56 8.83
CA PHE A 46 13.86 -7.62 9.77
C PHE A 46 13.56 -8.22 11.15
N GLY A 47 14.03 -9.44 11.45
CA GLY A 47 14.04 -10.01 12.81
C GLY A 47 12.69 -10.02 13.52
N THR A 48 11.60 -10.11 12.77
CA THR A 48 10.24 -9.87 13.28
C THR A 48 9.63 -11.17 13.81
N GLU A 49 9.65 -11.35 15.13
CA GLU A 49 8.91 -12.41 15.85
C GLU A 49 7.50 -11.95 16.23
N GLY A 50 6.49 -12.83 16.12
CA GLY A 50 5.09 -12.56 16.48
C GLY A 50 4.09 -12.58 15.31
N ASP A 51 2.79 -12.38 15.64
CA ASP A 51 1.69 -12.32 14.68
C ASP A 51 1.89 -11.17 13.69
N ARG A 52 1.69 -11.44 12.40
CA ARG A 52 1.79 -10.45 11.33
C ARG A 52 0.45 -10.25 10.67
N TYR A 53 0.08 -8.99 10.49
CA TYR A 53 -1.08 -8.62 9.70
C TYR A 53 -0.69 -8.47 8.23
N LEU A 54 -1.55 -8.96 7.35
CA LEU A 54 -1.49 -8.62 5.93
C LEU A 54 -2.15 -7.25 5.75
N HIS A 55 -1.35 -6.23 5.48
CA HIS A 55 -1.84 -4.87 5.28
C HIS A 55 -2.33 -4.69 3.83
N GLY A 56 -3.27 -3.77 3.65
CA GLY A 56 -3.87 -3.48 2.36
C GLY A 56 -4.78 -2.26 2.42
N VAL A 57 -5.22 -1.82 1.25
CA VAL A 57 -6.16 -0.73 1.07
C VAL A 57 -7.53 -1.33 0.81
N TYR A 58 -8.53 -0.89 1.57
CA TYR A 58 -9.89 -1.42 1.55
C TYR A 58 -10.87 -0.32 1.20
N LEU A 59 -11.94 -0.67 0.49
CA LEU A 59 -13.04 0.27 0.27
C LEU A 59 -13.76 0.54 1.59
N SER A 60 -13.84 1.83 1.96
CA SER A 60 -14.39 2.27 3.24
C SER A 60 -15.80 1.69 3.50
N GLY A 61 -16.02 1.20 4.72
CA GLY A 61 -17.28 0.58 5.13
C GLY A 61 -17.53 -0.83 4.57
N THR A 62 -16.56 -1.44 3.90
CA THR A 62 -16.68 -2.78 3.29
C THR A 62 -15.48 -3.67 3.63
N ALA A 63 -15.55 -4.95 3.27
CA ALA A 63 -14.42 -5.88 3.30
C ALA A 63 -13.72 -6.02 1.93
N THR A 64 -14.06 -5.18 0.95
CA THR A 64 -13.49 -5.26 -0.39
C THR A 64 -12.07 -4.73 -0.40
N VAL A 65 -11.12 -5.59 -0.76
CA VAL A 65 -9.70 -5.25 -0.93
C VAL A 65 -9.48 -4.61 -2.30
N LEU A 66 -8.83 -3.44 -2.33
CA LEU A 66 -8.34 -2.83 -3.57
C LEU A 66 -6.94 -3.34 -3.91
N CYS A 67 -6.04 -3.37 -2.92
CA CYS A 67 -4.72 -3.97 -3.05
C CYS A 67 -4.15 -4.36 -1.68
N HIS A 68 -3.19 -5.30 -1.68
CA HIS A 68 -2.39 -5.63 -0.51
C HIS A 68 -1.00 -5.00 -0.60
N THR A 69 -0.50 -4.51 0.52
CA THR A 69 0.86 -3.98 0.66
C THR A 69 1.81 -4.97 1.34
N GLY A 70 1.30 -6.14 1.73
CA GLY A 70 2.08 -7.27 2.27
C GLY A 70 2.15 -7.31 3.79
N THR A 71 3.09 -8.10 4.31
CA THR A 71 3.30 -8.36 5.75
C THR A 71 4.70 -7.90 6.21
N SER A 72 5.35 -7.03 5.45
CA SER A 72 6.65 -6.47 5.81
C SER A 72 6.50 -5.42 6.91
N PRO A 73 7.56 -5.09 7.67
CA PRO A 73 7.49 -4.06 8.71
C PRO A 73 6.95 -2.70 8.22
N ASN A 74 7.18 -2.39 6.94
CA ASN A 74 6.75 -1.12 6.34
C ASN A 74 5.40 -1.23 5.59
N SER A 75 4.80 -2.43 5.53
CA SER A 75 3.58 -2.66 4.75
C SER A 75 2.38 -1.87 5.29
N SER A 76 2.27 -1.67 6.61
CA SER A 76 1.24 -0.80 7.21
C SER A 76 1.38 0.64 6.71
N VAL A 77 2.59 1.19 6.78
CA VAL A 77 2.90 2.55 6.33
C VAL A 77 2.60 2.72 4.85
N HIS A 78 2.94 1.72 4.01
CA HIS A 78 2.57 1.76 2.60
C HIS A 78 1.04 1.78 2.39
N ALA A 79 0.28 1.03 3.19
CA ALA A 79 -1.19 1.03 3.09
C ALA A 79 -1.77 2.39 3.49
N ASP A 80 -1.25 3.01 4.55
CA ASP A 80 -1.67 4.34 5.00
C ASP A 80 -1.40 5.40 3.92
N ILE A 81 -0.20 5.38 3.34
CA ILE A 81 0.19 6.28 2.24
C ILE A 81 -0.76 6.14 1.06
N ILE A 82 -0.99 4.91 0.57
CA ILE A 82 -1.85 4.70 -0.60
C ILE A 82 -3.29 5.12 -0.27
N THR A 83 -3.78 4.83 0.94
CA THR A 83 -5.11 5.26 1.39
C THR A 83 -5.24 6.78 1.40
N GLY A 84 -4.26 7.49 1.96
CA GLY A 84 -4.23 8.94 2.00
C GLY A 84 -4.20 9.57 0.60
N LEU A 85 -3.37 9.04 -0.30
CA LEU A 85 -3.31 9.49 -1.70
C LEU A 85 -4.61 9.24 -2.45
N TRP A 86 -5.19 8.05 -2.26
CA TRP A 86 -6.45 7.67 -2.90
C TRP A 86 -7.59 8.61 -2.48
N ASN A 87 -7.77 8.82 -1.17
CA ASN A 87 -8.80 9.71 -0.65
C ASN A 87 -8.59 11.15 -1.14
N HIS A 88 -7.35 11.61 -1.21
CA HIS A 88 -7.07 12.93 -1.74
C HIS A 88 -7.49 13.09 -3.21
N PHE A 89 -7.26 12.06 -4.05
CA PHE A 89 -7.74 12.08 -5.43
C PHE A 89 -9.26 12.06 -5.52
N VAL A 90 -9.94 11.35 -4.62
CA VAL A 90 -11.41 11.38 -4.51
C VAL A 90 -11.90 12.79 -4.17
N ASP A 91 -11.30 13.47 -3.18
CA ASP A 91 -11.69 14.83 -2.80
C ASP A 91 -11.52 15.84 -3.95
N ILE A 92 -10.44 15.71 -4.72
CA ILE A 92 -10.21 16.55 -5.91
C ILE A 92 -11.29 16.31 -6.96
N ALA A 93 -11.61 15.05 -7.25
CA ALA A 93 -12.63 14.69 -8.23
C ALA A 93 -14.02 15.20 -7.81
N ASP A 94 -14.37 15.06 -6.54
CA ASP A 94 -15.63 15.53 -5.97
C ASP A 94 -15.74 17.07 -6.01
N ALA A 95 -14.65 17.80 -5.73
CA ALA A 95 -14.61 19.25 -5.88
C ALA A 95 -14.82 19.69 -7.34
N GLN A 96 -14.16 19.03 -8.29
CA GLN A 96 -14.33 19.32 -9.72
C GLN A 96 -15.77 19.07 -10.19
N GLN A 97 -16.41 18.02 -9.68
CA GLN A 97 -17.80 17.71 -10.02
C GLN A 97 -18.77 18.76 -9.48
N ARG A 98 -18.56 19.27 -8.26
CA ARG A 98 -19.37 20.35 -7.69
C ARG A 98 -19.26 21.65 -8.47
N ASP A 99 -18.06 22.01 -8.92
CA ASP A 99 -17.84 23.25 -9.67
C ASP A 99 -18.40 23.19 -11.11
N ALA A 100 -18.69 21.99 -11.62
CA ALA A 100 -19.29 21.76 -12.93
C ALA A 100 -20.83 21.79 -12.95
N LEU A 101 -21.47 21.86 -11.78
CA LEU A 101 -22.92 21.94 -11.57
C LEU A 101 -23.36 23.36 -11.20
#